data_AF-A0A1L9Q0I9-F1
#
_entry.id   AF-A0A1L9Q0I9-F1
#
_cell.length_a   1.000
_cell.length_b   1.000
_cell.length_c   1.000
_cell.angle_alpha   90.00
_cell.angle_beta   90.00
_cell.angle_gamma   90.00
#
_symmetry.space_group_name_H-M   'P 1'
#
loop_
_entity.id
_entity.type
_entity.pdbx_description
1 polymer ?
#
loop_
_entity_poly.entity_id
_entity_poly.type
_entity_poly.pdbx_seq_one_letter_code
_entity_poly.pdbx_strand_id
1 'polypeptide(L)'
;MKLTTTLAPMLAALTPAVVGQVQSLGSLGQITIDSHSDPDVHSIYSTTAPTKCEKSAVGTVNATTIEISQHKVPIKCTFYSEHKCSGQNYTLGAGKHDFKKRPLLVDSFECARNETATSS
;
A
#
# COMPACT_ATOMS: atom_id res chain seq x y z
N MET A 1 -47.30 35.82 -26.45
CA MET A 1 -47.05 34.94 -25.29
C MET A 1 -45.68 34.30 -25.49
N LYS A 2 -44.70 34.60 -24.63
CA LYS A 2 -43.31 34.12 -24.71
C LYS A 2 -43.18 32.88 -23.81
N LEU A 3 -42.79 31.74 -24.38
CA LEU A 3 -42.43 30.53 -23.63
C LEU A 3 -40.96 30.61 -23.22
N THR A 4 -40.70 30.62 -21.92
CA THR A 4 -39.37 30.55 -21.32
C THR A 4 -39.18 29.12 -20.82
N THR A 5 -38.32 28.34 -21.49
CA THR A 5 -37.98 26.98 -21.06
C THR A 5 -36.70 27.02 -20.25
N THR A 6 -36.84 26.85 -18.94
CA THR A 6 -35.77 26.69 -17.96
C THR A 6 -34.99 25.40 -18.18
N LEU A 7 -33.68 25.52 -18.41
CA LEU A 7 -32.72 24.42 -18.38
C LEU A 7 -32.48 24.00 -16.93
N ALA A 8 -32.79 22.74 -16.61
CA ALA A 8 -32.46 22.13 -15.31
C ALA A 8 -30.96 21.79 -15.26
N PRO A 9 -30.26 22.01 -14.12
CA PRO A 9 -28.89 21.58 -13.97
C PRO A 9 -28.86 20.08 -13.70
N MET A 10 -28.23 19.30 -14.59
CA MET A 10 -27.86 17.93 -14.27
C MET A 10 -26.75 17.97 -13.22
N LEU A 11 -27.08 17.66 -11.96
CA LEU A 11 -26.09 17.31 -10.95
C LEU A 11 -25.51 15.94 -11.32
N ALA A 12 -24.27 15.95 -11.85
CA ALA A 12 -23.46 14.75 -11.89
C ALA A 12 -23.07 14.38 -10.45
N ALA A 13 -23.74 13.37 -9.89
CA ALA A 13 -23.32 12.75 -8.65
C ALA A 13 -21.98 12.02 -8.90
N LEU A 14 -20.88 12.66 -8.53
CA LEU A 14 -19.58 12.01 -8.42
C LEU A 14 -19.65 11.09 -7.20
N THR A 15 -19.99 9.82 -7.43
CA THR A 15 -19.73 8.79 -6.42
C THR A 15 -18.21 8.72 -6.21
N PRO A 16 -17.71 8.75 -4.96
CA PRO A 16 -16.31 8.46 -4.74
C PRO A 16 -16.05 7.05 -5.24
N ALA A 17 -15.18 6.93 -6.25
CA ALA A 17 -14.64 5.65 -6.66
C ALA A 17 -13.83 5.12 -5.47
N VAL A 18 -14.47 4.30 -4.64
CA VAL A 18 -13.72 3.41 -3.75
C VAL A 18 -12.85 2.58 -4.69
N VAL A 19 -11.55 2.84 -4.68
CA VAL A 19 -10.56 2.04 -5.40
C VAL A 19 -10.62 0.65 -4.79
N GLY A 20 -11.52 -0.18 -5.31
CA GLY A 20 -11.65 -1.57 -4.96
C GLY A 20 -10.37 -2.27 -5.35
N GLN A 21 -9.52 -2.51 -4.35
CA GLN A 21 -8.27 -3.24 -4.52
C GLN A 21 -8.60 -4.65 -5.00
N VAL A 22 -8.12 -4.98 -6.19
CA VAL A 22 -8.19 -6.31 -6.75
C VAL A 22 -7.30 -7.21 -5.88
N GLN A 23 -7.91 -7.96 -4.97
CA GLN A 23 -7.24 -9.10 -4.36
C GLN A 23 -6.95 -10.11 -5.48
N SER A 24 -5.72 -10.08 -5.98
CA SER A 24 -5.24 -11.06 -6.96
C SER A 24 -5.38 -12.46 -6.36
N LEU A 25 -6.02 -13.38 -7.09
CA LEU A 25 -6.26 -14.77 -6.70
C LEU A 25 -4.97 -15.60 -6.43
N GLY A 26 -3.78 -14.99 -6.52
CA GLY A 26 -2.49 -15.56 -6.15
C GLY A 26 -1.74 -14.82 -5.03
N SER A 27 -2.38 -13.88 -4.33
CA SER A 27 -1.73 -13.11 -3.26
C SER A 27 -1.34 -14.00 -2.07
N LEU A 28 -0.09 -13.86 -1.62
CA LEU A 28 0.47 -14.59 -0.47
C LEU A 28 0.31 -13.82 0.85
N GLY A 29 -0.01 -12.53 0.77
CA GLY A 29 -0.19 -11.63 1.89
C GLY A 29 -0.63 -10.24 1.47
N GLN A 30 -1.05 -9.43 2.45
CA GLN A 30 -1.34 -8.01 2.23
C GLN A 30 -0.39 -7.14 3.05
N ILE A 31 -0.08 -5.97 2.52
CA ILE A 31 0.72 -4.95 3.20
C ILE A 31 -0.16 -3.74 3.34
N THR A 32 -0.34 -3.29 4.57
CA THR A 32 -1.10 -2.09 4.91
C THR A 32 -0.11 -1.06 5.43
N ILE A 33 -0.17 0.16 4.90
CA ILE A 33 0.69 1.27 5.29
C ILE A 33 -0.19 2.46 5.67
N ASP A 34 -0.03 2.95 6.90
CA ASP A 34 -0.69 4.15 7.41
C ASP A 34 0.32 5.30 7.51
N SER A 35 -0.06 6.49 7.01
CA SER A 35 0.81 7.66 6.98
C SER A 35 0.66 8.56 8.21
N HIS A 36 1.75 9.24 8.60
CA HIS A 36 1.72 10.28 9.63
C HIS A 36 1.19 11.60 9.09
N SER A 37 1.69 11.96 7.90
CA SER A 37 1.52 13.29 7.33
C SER A 37 0.11 13.53 6.83
N ASP A 38 -0.60 12.43 6.54
CA ASP A 38 -1.93 12.43 5.98
C ASP A 38 -2.72 11.29 6.63
N PRO A 39 -3.61 11.59 7.59
CA PRO A 39 -4.37 10.58 8.31
C PRO A 39 -5.37 9.83 7.42
N ASP A 40 -5.66 10.34 6.22
CA ASP A 40 -6.55 9.70 5.24
C ASP A 40 -5.77 8.77 4.29
N VAL A 41 -4.43 8.81 4.31
CA VAL A 41 -3.60 7.89 3.52
C VAL A 41 -3.49 6.54 4.22
N HIS A 42 -4.38 5.65 3.79
CA HIS A 42 -4.37 4.22 4.07
C HIS A 42 -4.13 3.46 2.77
N SER A 43 -2.94 2.86 2.63
CA SER A 43 -2.58 2.12 1.42
C SER A 43 -2.53 0.63 1.69
N ILE A 44 -3.30 -0.16 0.94
CA ILE A 44 -3.25 -1.62 1.01
C ILE A 44 -2.69 -2.16 -0.32
N TYR A 45 -1.70 -3.04 -0.21
CA TYR A 45 -1.06 -3.71 -1.33
C TYR A 45 -1.27 -5.21 -1.18
N SER A 46 -1.74 -5.87 -2.23
CA SER A 46 -1.73 -7.33 -2.29
C SER A 46 -0.40 -7.78 -2.88
N THR A 47 0.40 -8.54 -2.15
CA THR A 47 1.67 -9.06 -2.65
C THR A 47 1.53 -10.54 -3.03
N THR A 48 2.16 -10.95 -4.14
CA THR A 48 2.26 -12.35 -4.59
C THR A 48 3.65 -12.95 -4.33
N ALA A 49 4.45 -12.34 -3.45
CA ALA A 49 5.87 -12.64 -3.15
C ALA A 49 6.46 -13.94 -3.79
N PRO A 50 7.52 -13.86 -4.62
CA PRO A 50 8.43 -12.72 -4.75
C PRO A 50 7.90 -11.61 -5.66
N THR A 51 8.20 -10.36 -5.29
CA THR A 51 7.94 -9.17 -6.12
C THR A 51 9.28 -8.57 -6.55
N LYS A 52 9.39 -8.02 -7.77
CA LYS A 52 10.67 -7.47 -8.28
C LYS A 52 11.05 -6.10 -7.70
N CYS A 53 10.06 -5.25 -7.47
CA CYS A 53 10.11 -3.96 -6.78
C CYS A 53 8.80 -3.26 -7.13
N GLU A 54 8.00 -2.90 -6.14
CA GLU A 54 6.72 -2.25 -6.31
C GLU A 54 6.81 -0.81 -5.80
N LYS A 55 6.29 0.14 -6.58
CA LYS A 55 6.16 1.52 -6.15
C LYS A 55 4.95 1.62 -5.22
N SER A 56 5.07 2.41 -4.15
CA SER A 56 3.93 2.89 -3.39
C SER A 56 2.92 3.58 -4.33
N ALA A 57 1.66 3.16 -4.27
CA ALA A 57 0.56 3.65 -5.11
C ALA A 57 0.25 5.13 -4.86
N VAL A 58 0.62 5.63 -3.67
CA VAL A 58 0.40 7.01 -3.24
C VAL A 58 1.69 7.84 -3.28
N GLY A 59 2.77 7.30 -3.85
CA GLY A 59 4.10 7.94 -3.82
C GLY A 59 4.78 7.80 -2.45
N THR A 60 5.75 8.67 -2.18
CA THR A 60 6.53 8.61 -0.94
C THR A 60 5.67 8.95 0.28
N VAL A 61 5.63 8.07 1.27
CA VAL A 61 4.86 8.22 2.51
C VAL A 61 5.73 8.18 3.76
N ASN A 62 5.34 8.94 4.78
CA ASN A 62 5.90 8.82 6.13
C ASN A 62 5.09 7.79 6.91
N ALA A 63 5.40 6.51 6.76
CA ALA A 63 4.69 5.41 7.38
C ALA A 63 4.81 5.46 8.92
N THR A 64 3.68 5.53 9.62
CA THR A 64 3.59 5.38 11.08
C THR A 64 3.26 3.97 11.50
N THR A 65 2.60 3.23 10.63
CA THR A 65 2.26 1.83 10.87
C THR A 65 2.43 1.08 9.57
N ILE A 66 3.07 -0.08 9.64
CA ILE A 66 3.10 -1.04 8.54
C ILE A 66 2.62 -2.37 9.10
N GLU A 67 1.58 -2.93 8.49
CA GLU A 67 1.08 -4.26 8.82
C GLU A 67 1.25 -5.18 7.63
N ILE A 68 1.90 -6.31 7.85
CA ILE A 68 2.13 -7.33 6.82
C ILE A 68 1.35 -8.58 7.23
N SER A 69 0.20 -8.78 6.61
CA SER A 69 -0.60 -9.99 6.79
C SER A 69 -0.11 -11.08 5.84
N GLN A 70 -0.14 -12.32 6.29
CA GLN A 70 0.27 -13.48 5.50
C GLN A 70 -0.82 -14.55 5.54
N HIS A 71 -1.08 -15.21 4.41
CA HIS A 71 -2.15 -16.19 4.35
C HIS A 71 -1.69 -17.63 4.56
N LYS A 72 -0.45 -17.99 4.20
CA LYS A 72 0.07 -19.38 4.32
C LYS A 72 1.59 -19.51 4.40
N VAL A 73 2.33 -18.61 3.76
CA VAL A 73 3.79 -18.65 3.72
C VAL A 73 4.36 -17.47 4.48
N PRO A 74 5.47 -17.66 5.23
CA PRO A 74 6.21 -16.55 5.80
C PRO A 74 6.62 -15.57 4.70
N ILE A 75 6.31 -14.29 4.89
CA ILE A 75 6.76 -13.23 4.00
C ILE A 75 7.58 -12.21 4.78
N LYS A 76 8.57 -11.63 4.10
CA LYS A 76 9.28 -10.45 4.55
C LYS A 76 9.24 -9.42 3.44
N CYS A 77 9.08 -8.16 3.81
CA CYS A 77 9.08 -7.04 2.88
C CYS A 77 10.18 -6.06 3.26
N THR A 78 10.96 -5.63 2.28
CA THR A 78 11.93 -4.56 2.42
C THR A 78 11.31 -3.30 1.83
N PHE A 79 11.23 -2.25 2.65
CA PHE A 79 10.72 -0.94 2.28
C PHE A 79 11.90 0.00 2.04
N TYR A 80 11.77 0.87 1.05
CA TYR A 80 12.82 1.75 0.57
C TYR A 80 12.35 3.19 0.56
N SER A 81 13.23 4.10 0.98
CA SER A 81 12.93 5.53 1.05
C SER A 81 12.81 6.20 -0.32
N GLU A 82 13.30 5.55 -1.37
CA GLU A 82 13.35 6.09 -2.73
C GLU A 82 12.77 5.11 -3.77
N HIS A 83 12.60 5.61 -4.99
CA HIS A 83 12.02 4.89 -6.10
C HIS A 83 12.95 3.78 -6.63
N LYS A 84 12.38 2.72 -7.20
CA LYS A 84 13.12 1.54 -7.72
C LYS A 84 13.94 0.81 -6.65
N CYS A 85 13.43 0.77 -5.42
CA CYS A 85 14.04 0.04 -4.32
C CYS A 85 15.47 0.53 -4.01
N SER A 86 15.67 1.85 -3.98
CA SER A 86 16.93 2.51 -3.63
C SER A 86 16.85 3.29 -2.31
N GLY A 87 17.99 3.85 -1.89
CA GLY A 87 18.07 4.66 -0.68
C GLY A 87 18.11 3.82 0.61
N GLN A 88 17.66 4.43 1.70
CA GLN A 88 17.57 3.76 3.00
C GLN A 88 16.51 2.67 2.93
N ASN A 89 16.79 1.53 3.55
CA ASN A 89 15.86 0.40 3.55
C ASN A 89 15.61 -0.16 4.95
N TYR A 90 14.44 -0.77 5.12
CA TYR A 90 14.01 -1.44 6.33
C TYR A 90 13.27 -2.73 5.97
N THR A 91 13.77 -3.87 6.44
CA THR A 91 13.13 -5.17 6.24
C THR A 91 12.26 -5.54 7.44
N LEU A 92 11.00 -5.84 7.17
CA LEU A 92 10.01 -6.24 8.16
C LEU A 92 9.46 -7.63 7.84
N GLY A 93 9.28 -8.45 8.86
CA GLY A 93 8.53 -9.71 8.75
C GLY A 93 7.03 -9.48 8.86
N ALA A 94 6.25 -10.55 8.75
CA ALA A 94 4.82 -10.50 9.01
C ALA A 94 4.48 -9.94 10.41
N GLY A 95 3.32 -9.30 10.51
CA GLY A 95 2.82 -8.65 11.72
C GLY A 95 2.72 -7.13 11.58
N LYS A 96 2.35 -6.49 12.69
CA LYS A 96 2.14 -5.04 12.79
C LYS A 96 3.36 -4.37 13.41
N HIS A 97 3.86 -3.33 12.74
CA HIS A 97 5.04 -2.56 13.11
C HIS A 97 4.66 -1.10 13.33
N ASP A 98 4.98 -0.55 14.50
CA ASP A 98 4.64 0.82 14.89
C ASP A 98 5.89 1.73 14.82
N PHE A 99 5.77 2.81 14.06
CA PHE A 99 6.78 3.83 13.79
C PHE A 99 6.33 5.23 14.21
N LYS A 100 5.29 5.38 15.05
CA LYS A 100 4.72 6.69 15.41
C LYS A 100 5.74 7.72 15.92
N LYS A 101 6.77 7.26 16.64
CA LYS A 101 7.82 8.15 17.17
C LYS A 101 8.87 8.55 16.14
N ARG A 102 9.06 7.72 15.11
CA ARG A 102 10.05 7.92 14.03
C ARG A 102 9.47 7.31 12.75
N PRO A 103 8.63 8.06 12.00
CA PRO A 103 7.99 7.55 10.80
C PRO A 103 9.03 7.05 9.79
N LEU A 104 8.71 5.95 9.13
CA LEU A 104 9.55 5.37 8.09
C LEU A 104 9.19 6.00 6.75
N LEU A 105 10.17 6.57 6.04
CA LEU A 105 9.95 7.05 4.68
C LEU A 105 9.89 5.86 3.71
N VAL A 106 8.78 5.71 2.98
CA VAL A 106 8.54 4.59 2.07
C VAL A 106 8.08 5.12 0.71
N ASP A 107 8.86 4.87 -0.34
CA ASP A 107 8.48 5.13 -1.74
C ASP A 107 8.26 3.83 -2.53
N SER A 108 9.03 2.80 -2.23
CA SER A 108 8.91 1.50 -2.89
C SER A 108 9.17 0.36 -1.93
N PHE A 109 8.75 -0.84 -2.30
CA PHE A 109 8.93 -2.05 -1.49
C PHE A 109 9.12 -3.28 -2.37
N GLU A 110 9.80 -4.27 -1.83
CA GLU A 110 9.85 -5.62 -2.39
C GLU A 110 9.54 -6.63 -1.29
N CYS A 111 8.80 -7.68 -1.62
CA CYS A 111 8.52 -8.78 -0.72
C CYS A 111 9.03 -10.08 -1.29
N ALA A 112 9.60 -10.89 -0.41
CA ALA A 112 10.05 -12.23 -0.70
C ALA A 112 9.43 -13.21 0.30
N ARG A 113 9.41 -14.48 -0.07
CA ARG A 113 9.19 -15.54 0.92
C ARG A 113 10.30 -15.46 1.95
N ASN A 114 9.93 -15.48 3.21
CA ASN A 114 10.88 -15.62 4.30
C ASN A 114 11.21 -17.10 4.44
N GLU A 115 11.97 -17.62 3.48
CA GLU A 115 12.57 -18.94 3.58
C GLU A 115 13.58 -18.85 4.73
N THR A 116 13.21 -19.35 5.91
CA THR A 116 14.23 -19.80 6.87
C THR A 116 15.12 -20.73 6.08
N ALA A 117 16.38 -20.35 5.88
CA ALA A 117 17.37 -21.23 5.31
C ALA A 117 17.37 -22.50 6.16
N THR A 118 16.73 -23.56 5.68
CA THR A 118 16.98 -24.90 6.17
C THR A 118 18.36 -25.23 5.65
N SER A 119 19.39 -24.78 6.37
CA SER A 119 20.75 -25.31 6.19
C SER A 119 20.65 -26.81 6.36
N SER A 120 20.76 -27.52 5.24
CA SER A 120 20.88 -28.98 5.17
C SER A 120 22.37 -29.33 5.17
#